data_AF-A0A3D2SHN6-F1
#
_entry.id   AF-A0A3D2SHN6-F1
#
_cell.length_a   1.000
_cell.length_b   1.000
_cell.length_c   1.000
_cell.angle_alpha   90.00
_cell.angle_beta   90.00
_cell.angle_gamma   90.00
#
_symmetry.space_group_name_H-M   'P 1'
#
loop_
_entity.id
_entity.type
_entity.pdbx_description
1 polymer ?
#
loop_
_entity_poly.entity_id
_entity_poly.type
_entity_poly.pdbx_seq_one_letter_code
_entity_poly.pdbx_strand_id
1 'polypeptide(L)'
;VKQLIGKVAEHEGEFHIQPAAPNAHQPIPLEKQLIEHAHAKVGDYLRIEIDDYPTREEFATGHVIQSMADKADTEIIIPQTILEYGLPYEFPKEVVEEAESFKEPSKKDIEGRIDLRDLPLVTIDGEDARDFDDAVYAEKRAGGGYRVVVAIADVSHYVRLGKPLDDEAQERGTS
;
A
#
# COMPACT_ATOMS: atom_id res chain seq x y z
N VAL A 1 9.30 4.28 13.66
CA VAL A 1 10.59 4.89 13.23
C VAL A 1 10.42 5.35 11.79
N LYS A 2 10.91 6.53 11.42
CA LYS A 2 10.67 7.08 10.07
C LYS A 2 11.79 6.66 9.15
N GLN A 3 11.43 5.87 8.13
CA GLN A 3 12.35 5.46 7.09
C GLN A 3 12.20 6.39 5.89
N LEU A 4 13.26 6.54 5.10
CA LEU A 4 13.23 7.29 3.85
C LEU A 4 14.10 6.63 2.79
N ILE A 5 13.77 6.89 1.54
CA ILE A 5 14.62 6.58 0.40
C ILE A 5 15.17 7.89 -0.15
N GLY A 6 16.49 7.96 -0.25
CA GLY A 6 17.18 9.15 -0.73
C GLY A 6 18.38 8.80 -1.60
N LYS A 7 18.83 9.81 -2.34
CA LYS A 7 19.92 9.68 -3.30
C LYS A 7 21.25 9.98 -2.62
N VAL A 8 22.24 9.14 -2.86
CA VAL A 8 23.62 9.36 -2.40
C VAL A 8 24.21 10.54 -3.17
N ALA A 9 24.66 11.55 -2.42
CA ALA A 9 25.33 12.72 -2.94
C ALA A 9 26.60 12.99 -2.13
N GLU A 10 27.54 13.72 -2.74
CA GLU A 10 28.83 14.05 -2.15
C GLU A 10 29.03 15.56 -2.26
N HIS A 11 29.44 16.19 -1.16
CA HIS A 11 29.80 17.59 -1.11
C HIS A 11 31.07 17.77 -0.28
N GLU A 12 32.09 18.42 -0.84
CA GLU A 12 33.39 18.66 -0.18
C GLU A 12 34.07 17.40 0.42
N GLY A 13 33.80 16.23 -0.15
CA GLY A 13 34.34 14.94 0.31
C GLY A 13 33.51 14.27 1.42
N GLU A 14 32.42 14.89 1.85
CA GLU A 14 31.44 14.33 2.78
C GLU A 14 30.24 13.77 2.02
N PHE A 15 29.88 12.53 2.34
CA PHE A 15 28.72 11.89 1.75
C PHE A 15 27.47 12.20 2.56
N HIS A 16 26.37 12.36 1.86
CA HIS A 16 25.06 12.58 2.46
C HIS A 16 23.97 11.96 1.61
N ILE A 17 22.81 11.84 2.22
CA ILE A 17 21.60 11.37 1.56
C ILE A 17 20.67 12.53 1.39
N GLN A 18 20.39 12.82 0.12
CA GLN A 18 19.42 13.81 -0.27
C GLN A 18 18.04 13.14 -0.35
N PRO A 19 17.09 13.48 0.54
CA PRO A 19 15.73 12.98 0.40
C PRO A 19 15.07 13.60 -0.84
N ALA A 20 14.11 12.88 -1.45
CA ALA A 20 13.48 13.34 -2.69
C ALA A 20 12.50 14.50 -2.53
N ALA A 21 11.88 14.66 -1.35
CA ALA A 21 10.89 15.71 -1.16
C ALA A 21 11.56 17.10 -1.18
N PRO A 22 11.06 18.09 -1.96
CA PRO A 22 11.62 19.45 -2.02
C PRO A 22 11.63 20.20 -0.68
N ASN A 23 10.76 19.80 0.25
CA ASN A 23 10.64 20.33 1.61
C ASN A 23 11.27 19.40 2.67
N ALA A 24 12.04 18.40 2.24
CA ALA A 24 12.61 17.43 3.16
C ALA A 24 13.66 18.06 4.09
N HIS A 25 13.81 17.40 5.24
CA HIS A 25 14.84 17.64 6.24
C HIS A 25 16.23 17.86 5.62
N GLN A 26 17.09 18.56 6.36
CA GLN A 26 18.50 18.75 6.00
C GLN A 26 19.12 17.41 5.53
N PRO A 27 20.08 17.44 4.60
CA PRO A 27 20.79 16.25 4.15
C PRO A 27 21.26 15.42 5.34
N ILE A 28 21.09 14.10 5.26
CA ILE A 28 21.54 13.20 6.33
C ILE A 28 22.98 12.80 6.02
N PRO A 29 23.98 13.26 6.80
CA PRO A 29 25.36 12.86 6.59
C PRO A 29 25.50 11.35 6.76
N LEU A 30 26.30 10.73 5.89
CA LEU A 30 26.65 9.32 5.96
C LEU A 30 28.16 9.14 6.01
N GLU A 31 28.61 8.25 6.89
CA GLU A 31 29.99 7.82 6.90
C GLU A 31 30.32 7.03 5.63
N LYS A 32 31.50 7.28 5.06
CA LYS A 32 32.00 6.61 3.85
C LYS A 32 31.96 5.08 3.95
N GLN A 33 32.25 4.53 5.13
CA GLN A 33 32.26 3.09 5.39
C GLN A 33 30.89 2.45 5.15
N LEU A 34 29.80 3.16 5.46
CA LEU A 34 28.43 2.67 5.26
C LEU A 34 28.08 2.57 3.78
N ILE A 35 28.59 3.51 2.96
CA ILE A 35 28.38 3.53 1.51
C ILE A 35 29.18 2.41 0.83
N GLU A 36 30.43 2.22 1.26
CA GLU A 36 31.28 1.12 0.79
C GLU A 36 30.68 -0.25 1.15
N HIS A 37 30.14 -0.41 2.37
CA HIS A 37 29.44 -1.62 2.78
C HIS A 37 28.15 -1.84 1.99
N ALA A 38 27.40 -0.77 1.67
CA ALA A 38 26.20 -0.86 0.84
C ALA A 38 26.50 -1.06 -0.66
N HIS A 39 27.79 -1.05 -1.05
CA HIS A 39 28.25 -1.08 -2.44
C HIS A 39 27.62 -0.01 -3.33
N ALA A 40 27.26 1.14 -2.75
CA ALA A 40 26.59 2.23 -3.45
C ALA A 40 27.60 3.30 -3.91
N LYS A 41 27.19 4.09 -4.89
CA LYS A 41 27.95 5.20 -5.48
C LYS A 41 27.12 6.47 -5.44
N VAL A 42 27.79 7.60 -5.65
CA VAL A 42 27.11 8.87 -5.89
C VAL A 42 26.16 8.70 -7.07
N GLY A 43 24.89 9.03 -6.84
CA GLY A 43 23.83 8.81 -7.83
C GLY A 43 22.87 7.68 -7.48
N ASP A 44 23.30 6.70 -6.69
CA ASP A 44 22.48 5.55 -6.31
C ASP A 44 21.49 5.91 -5.19
N TYR A 45 20.49 5.06 -4.98
CA TYR A 45 19.49 5.23 -3.93
C TYR A 45 19.72 4.26 -2.78
N LEU A 46 19.53 4.75 -1.56
CA LEU A 46 19.57 3.95 -0.34
C LEU A 46 18.30 4.16 0.48
N ARG A 47 17.82 3.11 1.14
CA ARG A 47 16.79 3.18 2.19
C ARG A 47 17.47 3.30 3.55
N ILE A 48 17.05 4.28 4.33
CA ILE A 48 17.67 4.66 5.60
C ILE A 48 16.61 4.73 6.68
N GLU A 49 16.98 4.28 7.88
CA GLU A 49 16.23 4.52 9.10
C GLU A 49 16.83 5.75 9.81
N ILE A 50 15.99 6.72 10.17
CA ILE A 50 16.44 7.85 11.00
C ILE A 50 16.54 7.37 12.45
N ASP A 51 17.72 7.50 13.03
CA ASP A 51 17.98 7.23 14.44
C ASP A 51 17.64 8.47 15.29
N ASP A 52 18.22 9.63 14.94
CA ASP A 52 17.93 10.92 15.57
C ASP A 52 17.48 11.98 14.54
N TYR A 53 16.43 12.72 14.90
CA TYR A 53 15.96 13.84 14.09
C TYR A 53 16.87 15.07 14.23
N PRO A 54 16.96 15.91 13.19
CA PRO A 54 17.83 17.09 13.25
C PRO A 54 17.34 18.08 14.30
N THR A 55 18.27 18.71 14.99
CA THR A 55 18.02 19.82 15.92
C THR A 55 18.47 21.14 15.31
N ARG A 56 18.54 22.22 16.10
CA ARG A 56 19.14 23.48 15.64
C ARG A 56 20.67 23.39 15.49
N GLU A 57 21.30 22.48 16.21
CA GLU A 57 22.75 22.40 16.35
C GLU A 57 23.34 21.16 15.65
N GLU A 58 22.53 20.13 15.46
CA GLU A 58 22.96 18.82 14.96
C GLU A 58 22.10 18.37 13.77
N PHE A 59 22.76 17.77 12.77
CA PHE A 59 22.09 17.10 11.66
C PHE A 59 21.39 15.82 12.11
N ALA A 60 20.49 15.31 11.27
CA ALA A 60 19.88 14.01 11.50
C ALA A 60 20.95 12.91 11.41
N THR A 61 20.77 11.85 12.19
CA THR A 61 21.57 10.63 12.09
C THR A 61 20.70 9.49 11.62
N GLY A 62 21.32 8.48 11.01
CA GLY A 62 20.61 7.30 10.55
C GLY A 62 21.56 6.27 9.99
N HIS A 63 21.02 5.08 9.75
CA HIS A 63 21.77 3.96 9.22
C HIS A 63 21.09 3.36 7.99
N VAL A 64 21.90 2.76 7.11
CA VAL A 64 21.44 2.15 5.87
C VAL A 64 20.76 0.81 6.20
N ILE A 65 19.50 0.66 5.79
CA ILE A 65 18.73 -0.58 5.94
C ILE A 65 18.86 -1.43 4.67
N GLN A 66 18.85 -0.78 3.50
CA GLN A 66 18.81 -1.47 2.22
C GLN A 66 19.51 -0.64 1.13
N SER A 67 20.39 -1.31 0.37
CA SER A 67 20.93 -0.76 -0.88
C SER A 67 19.93 -0.95 -2.01
N MET A 68 19.70 0.11 -2.81
CA MET A 68 18.86 0.07 -4.00
C MET A 68 19.64 0.46 -5.26
N ALA A 69 20.97 0.29 -5.23
CA ALA A 69 21.87 0.64 -6.33
C ALA A 69 21.67 -0.21 -7.60
N ASP A 70 21.16 -1.44 -7.45
CA ASP A 70 20.90 -2.39 -8.54
C ASP A 70 19.45 -2.35 -9.06
N LYS A 71 18.65 -1.41 -8.55
CA LYS A 71 17.21 -1.31 -8.82
C LYS A 71 16.92 -0.32 -9.95
N ALA A 72 15.95 -0.66 -10.79
CA ALA A 72 15.44 0.27 -11.78
C ALA A 72 14.68 1.41 -11.09
N ASP A 73 14.62 2.60 -11.70
CA ASP A 73 13.91 3.76 -11.16
C ASP A 73 12.46 3.43 -10.77
N THR A 74 11.76 2.61 -11.57
CA THR A 74 10.38 2.18 -11.28
C THR A 74 10.26 1.34 -10.02
N GLU A 75 11.29 0.55 -9.68
CA GLU A 75 11.33 -0.23 -8.43
C GLU A 75 11.63 0.65 -7.20
N ILE A 76 12.15 1.86 -7.41
CA ILE A 76 12.50 2.81 -6.34
C ILE A 76 11.34 3.78 -6.08
N ILE A 77 10.71 4.28 -7.14
CA ILE A 77 9.65 5.31 -7.06
C ILE A 77 8.46 4.82 -6.22
N ILE A 78 8.05 3.56 -6.38
CA ILE A 78 6.91 2.99 -5.64
C ILE A 78 7.16 3.00 -4.11
N PRO A 79 8.19 2.30 -3.58
CA PRO A 79 8.45 2.31 -2.13
C PRO A 79 8.82 3.69 -1.61
N GLN A 80 9.47 4.54 -2.40
CA GLN A 80 9.75 5.91 -2.02
C GLN A 80 8.47 6.71 -1.80
N THR A 81 7.50 6.61 -2.72
CA THR A 81 6.21 7.30 -2.62
C THR A 81 5.43 6.80 -1.40
N ILE A 82 5.40 5.48 -1.17
CA ILE A 82 4.77 4.87 0.00
C ILE A 82 5.31 5.46 1.30
N LEU A 83 6.65 5.53 1.44
CA LEU A 83 7.29 6.06 2.65
C LEU A 83 7.10 7.57 2.82
N GLU A 84 7.15 8.34 1.71
CA GLU A 84 7.03 9.80 1.75
C GLU A 84 5.64 10.25 2.21
N TYR A 85 4.59 9.59 1.71
CA TYR A 85 3.21 9.87 2.10
C TYR A 85 2.77 9.10 3.36
N GLY A 86 3.64 8.24 3.90
CA GLY A 86 3.33 7.42 5.07
C GLY A 86 2.18 6.45 4.82
N LEU A 87 2.07 5.92 3.59
CA LEU A 87 1.01 5.00 3.22
C LEU A 87 1.22 3.65 3.92
N PRO A 88 0.22 3.12 4.65
CA PRO A 88 0.27 1.76 5.17
C PRO A 88 0.40 0.75 4.03
N TYR A 89 1.50 -0.02 4.02
CA TYR A 89 1.81 -0.96 2.94
C TYR A 89 1.94 -2.41 3.39
N GLU A 90 2.32 -2.65 4.65
CA GLU A 90 2.36 -4.00 5.24
C GLU A 90 1.04 -4.28 5.95
N PHE A 91 0.52 -5.50 5.80
CA PHE A 91 -0.65 -5.92 6.57
C PHE A 91 -0.20 -6.46 7.94
N PRO A 92 -0.81 -6.00 9.05
CA PRO A 92 -0.57 -6.59 10.36
C PRO A 92 -0.88 -8.09 10.37
N LYS A 93 -0.14 -8.86 11.17
CA LYS A 93 -0.28 -10.33 11.24
C LYS A 93 -1.72 -10.77 11.54
N GLU A 94 -2.37 -10.08 12.47
CA GLU A 94 -3.75 -10.35 12.87
C GLU A 94 -4.77 -10.12 11.75
N VAL A 95 -4.52 -9.16 10.85
CA VAL A 95 -5.34 -8.90 9.66
C VAL A 95 -5.21 -10.06 8.69
N VAL A 96 -3.99 -10.53 8.44
CA VAL A 96 -3.73 -11.69 7.57
C VAL A 96 -4.37 -12.94 8.15
N GLU A 97 -4.20 -13.19 9.45
CA GLU A 97 -4.81 -14.34 10.13
C GLU A 97 -6.35 -14.31 10.08
N GLU A 98 -6.97 -13.13 10.24
CA GLU A 98 -8.42 -12.98 10.09
C GLU A 98 -8.86 -13.28 8.65
N ALA A 99 -8.19 -12.72 7.65
CA ALA A 99 -8.49 -12.96 6.24
C ALA A 99 -8.37 -14.44 5.85
N GLU A 100 -7.29 -15.10 6.27
CA GLU A 100 -7.04 -16.53 6.02
C GLU A 100 -8.02 -17.45 6.76
N SER A 101 -8.74 -16.95 7.77
CA SER A 101 -9.73 -17.73 8.52
C SER A 101 -11.03 -17.98 7.75
N PHE A 102 -11.31 -17.17 6.72
CA PHE A 102 -12.52 -17.30 5.92
C PHE A 102 -12.50 -18.56 5.05
N LYS A 103 -13.70 -19.10 4.85
CA LYS A 103 -13.96 -20.28 4.03
C LYS A 103 -15.09 -19.97 3.08
N GLU A 104 -15.30 -20.86 2.11
CA GLU A 104 -16.47 -20.83 1.24
C GLU A 104 -17.77 -20.66 2.03
N PRO A 105 -18.71 -19.81 1.56
CA PRO A 105 -19.96 -19.53 2.25
C PRO A 105 -20.72 -20.80 2.63
N SER A 106 -21.12 -20.89 3.90
CA SER A 106 -21.90 -22.00 4.42
C SER A 106 -23.39 -21.81 4.16
N LYS A 107 -24.19 -22.86 4.40
CA LYS A 107 -25.67 -22.75 4.35
C LYS A 107 -26.22 -21.68 5.29
N LYS A 108 -25.56 -21.45 6.43
CA LYS A 108 -25.97 -20.44 7.41
C LYS A 108 -25.76 -19.02 6.87
N ASP A 109 -24.72 -18.81 6.07
CA ASP A 109 -24.41 -17.50 5.49
C ASP A 109 -25.39 -17.13 4.37
N ILE A 110 -26.03 -18.14 3.77
CA ILE A 110 -27.03 -18.02 2.71
C ILE A 110 -28.45 -17.89 3.28
N GLU A 111 -28.71 -18.40 4.48
CA GLU A 111 -30.04 -18.43 5.09
C GLU A 111 -30.66 -17.03 5.18
N GLY A 112 -31.89 -16.87 4.67
CA GLY A 112 -32.62 -15.60 4.69
C GLY A 112 -32.23 -14.60 3.58
N ARG A 113 -31.25 -14.92 2.72
CA ARG A 113 -30.92 -14.10 1.55
C ARG A 113 -31.87 -14.37 0.38
N ILE A 114 -32.04 -13.37 -0.49
CA ILE A 114 -32.76 -13.53 -1.76
C ILE A 114 -31.88 -14.34 -2.71
N ASP A 115 -32.40 -15.44 -3.23
CA ASP A 115 -31.70 -16.25 -4.23
C ASP A 115 -31.84 -15.63 -5.62
N LEU A 116 -30.72 -15.18 -6.19
CA LEU A 116 -30.63 -14.60 -7.52
C LEU A 116 -29.76 -15.43 -8.47
N ARG A 117 -29.40 -16.67 -8.11
CA ARG A 117 -28.45 -17.49 -8.90
C ARG A 117 -28.94 -17.83 -10.31
N ASP A 118 -30.25 -17.81 -10.53
CA ASP A 118 -30.85 -18.02 -11.86
C ASP A 118 -30.90 -16.74 -12.72
N LEU A 119 -30.60 -15.57 -12.15
CA LEU A 119 -30.46 -14.34 -12.94
C LEU A 119 -29.09 -14.34 -13.61
N PRO A 120 -29.00 -14.05 -14.92
CA PRO A 120 -27.73 -14.01 -15.64
C PRO A 120 -27.02 -12.68 -15.38
N LEU A 121 -26.61 -12.47 -14.13
CA LEU A 121 -25.75 -11.37 -13.71
C LEU A 121 -24.36 -11.52 -14.35
N VAL A 122 -23.79 -10.41 -14.79
CA VAL A 122 -22.43 -10.35 -15.35
C VAL A 122 -21.66 -9.20 -14.72
N THR A 123 -20.33 -9.34 -14.65
CA THR A 123 -19.40 -8.25 -14.30
C THR A 123 -18.74 -7.73 -15.59
N ILE A 124 -18.33 -6.47 -15.61
CA ILE A 124 -17.72 -5.83 -16.78
C ILE A 124 -16.54 -5.00 -16.30
N ASP A 125 -15.35 -5.58 -16.38
CA ASP A 125 -14.13 -5.08 -15.75
C ASP A 125 -12.95 -5.02 -16.72
N GLY A 126 -11.85 -4.39 -16.30
CA GLY A 126 -10.59 -4.39 -17.06
C GLY A 126 -9.95 -5.78 -17.09
N GLU A 127 -9.11 -6.05 -18.10
CA GLU A 127 -8.47 -7.37 -18.31
C GLU A 127 -7.60 -7.82 -17.11
N ASP A 128 -6.99 -6.86 -16.41
CA ASP A 128 -6.13 -7.10 -15.27
C ASP A 128 -6.87 -7.10 -13.92
N ALA A 129 -8.18 -6.77 -13.89
CA ALA A 129 -8.97 -6.74 -12.66
C ALA A 129 -9.14 -8.16 -12.07
N ARG A 130 -9.16 -8.26 -10.74
CA ARG A 130 -9.30 -9.53 -10.00
C ARG A 130 -10.34 -9.48 -8.89
N ASP A 131 -10.83 -8.29 -8.61
CA ASP A 131 -11.67 -7.85 -7.51
C ASP A 131 -13.00 -7.33 -8.07
N PHE A 132 -13.90 -8.24 -8.44
CA PHE A 132 -15.18 -7.89 -9.04
C PHE A 132 -16.21 -7.52 -7.95
N ASP A 133 -16.38 -6.23 -7.72
CA ASP A 133 -17.24 -5.71 -6.65
C ASP A 133 -18.71 -5.56 -7.05
N ASP A 134 -19.03 -5.55 -8.34
CA ASP A 134 -20.39 -5.41 -8.82
C ASP A 134 -20.76 -6.35 -9.97
N ALA A 135 -22.06 -6.65 -10.06
CA ALA A 135 -22.65 -7.38 -11.16
C ALA A 135 -24.00 -6.78 -11.55
N VAL A 136 -24.29 -6.77 -12.86
CA VAL A 136 -25.47 -6.10 -13.41
C VAL A 136 -26.34 -7.04 -14.24
N TYR A 137 -27.65 -6.79 -14.20
CA TYR A 137 -28.63 -7.44 -15.06
C TYR A 137 -29.78 -6.46 -15.35
N ALA A 138 -30.33 -6.50 -16.56
CA ALA A 138 -31.49 -5.70 -16.93
C ALA A 138 -32.49 -6.47 -17.78
N GLU A 139 -33.77 -6.30 -17.50
CA GLU A 139 -34.87 -6.91 -18.25
C GLU A 139 -35.98 -5.90 -18.52
N LYS A 140 -36.67 -6.06 -19.65
CA LYS A 140 -37.86 -5.25 -19.96
C LYS A 140 -39.01 -5.64 -19.04
N ARG A 141 -39.75 -4.66 -18.54
CA ARG A 141 -40.97 -4.89 -17.76
C ARG A 141 -42.21 -4.90 -18.66
N ALA A 142 -43.18 -5.73 -18.30
CA ALA A 142 -44.51 -5.65 -18.90
C ALA A 142 -45.13 -4.27 -18.56
N GLY A 143 -45.57 -3.54 -19.59
CA GLY A 143 -46.03 -2.15 -19.46
C GLY A 143 -45.00 -1.08 -19.82
N GLY A 144 -43.79 -1.48 -20.21
CA GLY A 144 -42.72 -0.57 -20.62
C GLY A 144 -41.68 -0.32 -19.53
N GLY A 145 -40.53 0.22 -19.93
CA GLY A 145 -39.38 0.41 -19.04
C GLY A 145 -38.60 -0.87 -18.75
N TYR A 146 -37.68 -0.78 -17.78
CA TYR A 146 -36.76 -1.85 -17.41
C TYR A 146 -36.74 -2.06 -15.89
N ARG A 147 -36.47 -3.30 -15.48
CA ARG A 147 -35.95 -3.63 -14.15
C ARG A 147 -34.46 -3.80 -14.28
N VAL A 148 -33.70 -3.06 -13.48
CA VAL A 148 -32.25 -3.19 -13.37
C VAL A 148 -31.94 -3.77 -12.00
N VAL A 149 -31.03 -4.74 -11.98
CA VAL A 149 -30.44 -5.33 -10.77
C VAL A 149 -28.97 -4.95 -10.77
N VAL A 150 -28.52 -4.35 -9.67
CA VAL A 150 -27.12 -4.08 -9.37
C VAL A 150 -26.82 -4.84 -8.09
N ALA A 151 -26.00 -5.88 -8.19
CA ALA A 151 -25.53 -6.67 -7.06
C ALA A 151 -24.13 -6.18 -6.69
N ILE A 152 -23.94 -5.81 -5.44
CA ILE A 152 -22.64 -5.35 -4.91
C ILE A 152 -22.11 -6.43 -3.96
N ALA A 153 -20.79 -6.65 -3.97
CA ALA A 153 -20.11 -7.53 -3.03
C ALA A 153 -20.49 -7.14 -1.59
N ASP A 154 -20.93 -8.13 -0.81
CA ASP A 154 -21.33 -7.92 0.58
C ASP A 154 -20.10 -7.90 1.51
N VAL A 155 -19.22 -6.93 1.31
CA VAL A 155 -17.97 -6.77 2.08
C VAL A 155 -18.25 -6.69 3.58
N SER A 156 -19.36 -6.03 3.97
CA SER A 156 -19.80 -5.89 5.36
C SER A 156 -20.15 -7.21 6.06
N HIS A 157 -20.39 -8.28 5.30
CA HIS A 157 -20.55 -9.61 5.85
C HIS A 157 -19.25 -10.18 6.40
N TYR A 158 -18.12 -9.85 5.77
CA TYR A 158 -16.79 -10.35 6.08
C TYR A 158 -16.02 -9.38 6.98
N VAL A 159 -16.03 -8.09 6.66
CA VAL A 159 -15.38 -7.05 7.46
C VAL A 159 -16.36 -6.56 8.54
N ARG A 160 -16.15 -6.99 9.79
CA ARG A 160 -17.04 -6.68 10.91
C ARG A 160 -16.44 -5.60 11.80
N LEU A 161 -17.31 -4.71 12.28
CA LEU A 161 -16.90 -3.57 13.11
C LEU A 161 -16.05 -3.99 14.33
N GLY A 162 -14.94 -3.29 14.55
CA GLY A 162 -14.01 -3.53 15.65
C GLY A 162 -13.21 -4.83 15.53
N LYS A 163 -13.00 -5.30 14.31
CA LYS A 163 -12.12 -6.42 13.98
C LYS A 163 -10.86 -5.93 13.25
N PRO A 164 -9.75 -6.71 13.27
CA PRO A 164 -8.52 -6.33 12.58
C PRO A 164 -8.73 -5.85 11.14
N LEU A 165 -9.54 -6.54 10.34
CA LEU A 165 -9.84 -6.13 8.96
C LEU A 165 -10.58 -4.78 8.87
N ASP A 166 -11.46 -4.47 9.82
CA ASP A 166 -12.19 -3.19 9.86
C ASP A 166 -11.26 -2.04 10.23
N ASP A 167 -10.46 -2.22 11.28
CA ASP A 167 -9.51 -1.20 11.74
C ASP A 167 -8.47 -0.89 10.65
N GLU A 168 -7.93 -1.92 9.99
CA GLU A 168 -6.97 -1.77 8.90
C GLU A 168 -7.59 -1.14 7.64
N ALA A 169 -8.83 -1.50 7.30
CA ALA A 169 -9.54 -0.88 6.18
C ALA A 169 -9.79 0.61 6.43
N GLN A 170 -10.11 1.01 7.67
CA GLN A 170 -10.28 2.41 8.06
C GLN A 170 -8.96 3.19 7.99
N GLU A 171 -7.85 2.60 8.44
CA GLU A 171 -6.52 3.23 8.39
C GLU A 171 -6.05 3.47 6.95
N ARG A 172 -6.29 2.50 6.05
CA ARG A 172 -5.95 2.64 4.61
C ARG A 172 -6.89 3.62 3.90
N GLY A 173 -8.18 3.54 4.20
CA GLY A 173 -9.24 4.39 3.66
C GLY A 173 -9.62 4.12 2.20
N THR A 174 -8.65 3.82 1.33
CA THR A 174 -8.86 3.48 -0.08
C THR A 174 -7.73 2.57 -0.60
N SER A 175 -8.04 1.83 -1.66
CA SER A 175 -7.04 1.22 -2.54
C SER A 175 -6.37 2.26 -3.44
#